data_AF-R6RA35-F1
#
_entry.id   AF-R6RA35-F1
#
_cell.length_a   1.000
_cell.length_b   1.000
_cell.length_c   1.000
_cell.angle_alpha   90.00
_cell.angle_beta   90.00
_cell.angle_gamma   90.00
#
_symmetry.space_group_name_H-M   'P 1'
#
loop_
_entity.id
_entity.type
_entity.pdbx_description
1 polymer ?
#
loop_
_entity_poly.entity_id
_entity_poly.type
_entity_poly.pdbx_seq_one_letter_code
_entity_poly.pdbx_strand_id
1 'polypeptide(L)'
;MEFEMVICIVNSGFSDDVMEAAREVGARGGTVINGRGTTSQAIEKVLNIAIHPEKEIVLLVIDKTIKEAVLHSLYNKVGLNTAGQGIAISIPVDDVVGISQNI
;
A
#
# COMPACT_ATOMS: atom_id res chain seq x y z
N MET A 1 -20.60 -10.98 3.12
CA MET A 1 -19.16 -10.96 2.80
C MET A 1 -18.60 -9.75 3.50
N GLU A 2 -17.62 -9.93 4.37
CA GLU A 2 -16.97 -8.81 5.06
C GLU A 2 -15.76 -8.39 4.23
N PHE A 3 -15.60 -7.09 4.07
CA PHE A 3 -14.46 -6.53 3.35
C PHE A 3 -13.55 -5.79 4.33
N GLU A 4 -12.26 -5.76 3.97
CA GLU A 4 -11.27 -4.92 4.63
C GLU A 4 -10.60 -4.06 3.57
N MET A 5 -10.25 -2.83 3.92
CA MET A 5 -9.37 -2.01 3.09
C MET A 5 -7.96 -2.09 3.65
N VAL A 6 -7.03 -2.62 2.86
CA VAL A 6 -5.60 -2.54 3.13
C VAL A 6 -5.05 -1.32 2.41
N ILE A 7 -4.33 -0.48 3.16
CA ILE A 7 -3.68 0.72 2.67
C ILE A 7 -2.18 0.47 2.78
N CYS A 8 -1.49 0.47 1.65
CA CYS A 8 -0.04 0.33 1.60
C CYS A 8 0.59 1.64 1.11
N ILE A 9 1.49 2.21 1.89
CA ILE A 9 2.20 3.45 1.57
C ILE A 9 3.65 3.08 1.29
N VAL A 10 4.13 3.31 0.06
CA VAL A 10 5.47 2.95 -0.40
C VAL A 10 6.21 4.14 -1.02
N ASN A 11 7.52 4.01 -1.21
CA ASN A 11 8.28 4.90 -2.08
C ASN A 11 7.68 4.91 -3.50
N SER A 12 7.73 6.07 -4.17
CA SER A 12 7.32 6.19 -5.58
C SER A 12 8.03 5.17 -6.47
N GLY A 13 7.28 4.52 -7.38
CA GLY A 13 7.78 3.49 -8.29
C GLY A 13 7.65 2.05 -7.77
N PHE A 14 7.00 1.84 -6.63
CA PHE A 14 6.82 0.50 -6.03
C PHE A 14 5.35 0.05 -5.99
N SER A 15 4.40 0.82 -6.55
CA SER A 15 2.99 0.44 -6.57
C SER A 15 2.73 -0.89 -7.30
N ASP A 16 3.53 -1.21 -8.32
CA ASP A 16 3.41 -2.46 -9.06
C ASP A 16 3.86 -3.67 -8.22
N ASP A 17 4.95 -3.52 -7.46
CA ASP A 17 5.42 -4.55 -6.51
C ASP A 17 4.39 -4.81 -5.40
N VAL A 18 3.72 -3.75 -4.93
CA VAL A 18 2.59 -3.87 -3.98
C VAL A 18 1.47 -4.71 -4.59
N MET A 19 1.10 -4.43 -5.83
CA MET A 19 0.04 -5.17 -6.52
C MET A 19 0.43 -6.61 -6.84
N GLU A 20 1.69 -6.87 -7.19
CA GLU A 20 2.20 -8.24 -7.37
C GLU A 20 2.13 -9.03 -6.06
N ALA A 21 2.66 -8.47 -4.96
CA ALA A 21 2.62 -9.08 -3.64
C ALA A 21 1.21 -9.40 -3.17
N ALA A 22 0.25 -8.49 -3.39
CA ALA A 22 -1.13 -8.69 -3.01
C ALA A 22 -1.84 -9.75 -3.88
N ARG A 23 -1.54 -9.80 -5.19
CA ARG A 23 -2.16 -10.76 -6.12
C ARG A 23 -1.79 -12.21 -5.84
N GLU A 24 -0.57 -12.46 -5.39
CA GLU A 24 -0.13 -13.82 -5.02
C GLU A 24 -1.00 -14.49 -3.95
N VAL A 25 -1.66 -13.68 -3.12
CA VAL A 25 -2.51 -14.15 -2.03
C VAL A 25 -4.00 -13.84 -2.25
N GLY A 26 -4.39 -13.54 -3.50
CA GLY A 26 -5.78 -13.47 -3.92
C GLY A 26 -6.40 -12.06 -3.99
N ALA A 27 -5.63 -10.99 -3.75
CA ALA A 27 -6.12 -9.64 -4.05
C ALA A 27 -6.24 -9.47 -5.57
N ARG A 28 -7.26 -8.73 -6.04
CA ARG A 28 -7.56 -8.65 -7.49
C ARG A 28 -7.10 -7.36 -8.12
N GLY A 29 -7.21 -6.27 -7.38
CA GLY A 29 -6.91 -4.93 -7.86
C GLY A 29 -6.72 -3.97 -6.70
N GLY A 30 -6.31 -2.76 -7.06
CA GLY A 30 -6.13 -1.67 -6.13
C GLY A 30 -6.19 -0.34 -6.85
N THR A 31 -6.37 0.73 -6.09
CA THR A 31 -6.26 2.10 -6.59
C THR A 31 -4.95 2.69 -6.10
N VAL A 32 -4.20 3.32 -7.01
CA VAL A 32 -2.94 4.00 -6.67
C VAL A 32 -3.17 5.50 -6.60
N ILE A 33 -2.71 6.12 -5.52
CA ILE A 33 -2.75 7.56 -5.29
C ILE A 33 -1.32 8.07 -5.09
N ASN A 34 -0.94 9.09 -5.85
CA ASN A 34 0.34 9.77 -5.65
C ASN A 34 0.28 10.66 -4.41
N GLY A 35 1.34 10.61 -3.60
CA GLY A 35 1.43 11.32 -2.33
C GLY A 35 2.83 11.85 -2.06
N ARG A 36 2.97 12.49 -0.90
CA ARG A 36 4.25 12.99 -0.39
C ARG A 36 4.44 12.53 1.04
N GLY A 37 5.65 12.10 1.37
CA GLY A 37 6.03 11.78 2.73
C GLY A 37 6.48 13.01 3.50
N THR A 38 6.39 12.92 4.83
CA THR A 38 6.84 13.96 5.76
C THR A 38 8.22 13.65 6.35
N THR A 39 8.71 12.42 6.20
CA THR A 39 10.01 11.99 6.72
C THR A 39 11.13 12.42 5.77
N SER A 40 11.67 13.61 5.97
CA SER A 40 12.75 14.21 5.18
C SER A 40 13.89 14.75 6.07
N GLN A 41 14.09 14.21 7.27
CA GLN A 41 15.01 14.84 8.24
C GLN A 41 16.48 14.90 7.79
N ALA A 42 16.94 13.99 6.94
CA ALA A 42 18.35 13.92 6.57
C ALA A 42 18.76 14.93 5.49
N ILE A 43 17.87 15.23 4.52
CA ILE A 43 18.23 16.02 3.34
C ILE A 43 17.90 17.52 3.54
N GLU A 44 16.86 17.84 4.31
CA GLU A 44 16.47 19.24 4.57
C GLU A 44 17.58 20.04 5.27
N LYS A 45 18.34 19.39 6.16
CA LYS A 45 19.40 20.04 6.95
C LYS A 45 20.64 20.43 6.13
N VAL A 46 20.88 19.79 4.99
CA VAL A 46 22.12 19.99 4.22
C VAL A 46 21.96 21.11 3.19
N LEU A 47 20.77 21.25 2.58
CA LEU A 47 20.53 22.18 1.49
C LEU A 47 19.60 23.35 1.86
N ASN A 48 19.04 23.37 3.07
CA ASN A 48 18.04 24.36 3.51
C ASN A 48 16.81 24.44 2.57
N ILE A 49 16.53 23.32 1.87
CA ILE A 49 15.39 23.13 0.97
C ILE A 49 14.56 21.99 1.54
N ALA A 50 13.26 22.22 1.72
CA ALA A 50 12.30 21.19 2.08
C ALA A 50 12.12 20.22 0.89
N ILE A 51 12.69 19.03 0.98
CA ILE A 51 12.51 17.96 -0.03
C ILE A 51 11.58 16.92 0.58
N HIS A 52 10.31 16.99 0.19
CA HIS A 52 9.34 15.97 0.55
C HIS A 52 9.52 14.75 -0.36
N PRO A 53 9.77 13.55 0.17
CA PRO A 53 9.89 12.35 -0.66
C PRO A 53 8.56 12.04 -1.35
N GLU A 54 8.62 11.64 -2.61
CA GLU A 54 7.45 11.15 -3.34
C GLU A 54 7.05 9.76 -2.84
N LYS A 55 5.74 9.55 -2.72
CA LYS A 55 5.14 8.31 -2.22
C LYS A 55 4.01 7.88 -3.14
N GLU A 56 3.74 6.58 -3.13
CA GLU A 56 2.53 6.00 -3.72
C GLU A 56 1.74 5.31 -2.61
N ILE A 57 0.42 5.51 -2.63
CA ILE A 57 -0.53 4.95 -1.68
C ILE A 57 -1.43 4.01 -2.46
N VAL A 58 -1.35 2.71 -2.16
CA VAL A 58 -2.15 1.67 -2.81
C VAL A 58 -3.29 1.26 -1.89
N LEU A 59 -4.51 1.46 -2.35
CA LEU A 59 -5.75 1.09 -1.67
C LEU A 59 -6.26 -0.22 -2.24
N LEU A 60 -6.36 -1.24 -1.39
CA LEU A 60 -6.77 -2.59 -1.74
C LEU A 60 -8.05 -2.91 -0.98
N VAL A 61 -9.18 -3.07 -1.68
CA VAL A 61 -10.40 -3.64 -1.07
C VAL A 61 -10.37 -5.14 -1.29
N ILE A 62 -10.34 -5.89 -0.20
CA ILE A 62 -10.15 -7.34 -0.21
C ILE A 62 -11.23 -8.04 0.61
N ASP A 63 -11.47 -9.32 0.31
CA ASP A 63 -12.23 -10.17 1.22
C ASP A 63 -11.47 -10.28 2.55
N LYS A 64 -12.18 -10.06 3.66
CA LYS A 64 -11.57 -10.06 4.98
C LYS A 64 -10.87 -11.39 5.32
N THR A 65 -11.27 -12.50 4.69
CA THR A 65 -10.64 -13.82 4.87
C THR A 65 -9.18 -13.85 4.43
N ILE A 66 -8.76 -13.01 3.48
CA ILE A 66 -7.36 -12.95 2.99
C ILE A 66 -6.52 -11.83 3.61
N LYS A 67 -7.09 -11.03 4.52
CA LYS A 67 -6.44 -9.85 5.11
C LYS A 67 -5.06 -10.13 5.69
N GLU A 68 -4.94 -11.14 6.55
CA GLU A 68 -3.65 -11.48 7.18
C GLU A 68 -2.59 -11.89 6.15
N ALA A 69 -2.99 -12.70 5.16
CA ALA A 69 -2.10 -13.13 4.08
C ALA A 69 -1.59 -11.93 3.25
N VAL A 70 -2.48 -10.97 2.94
CA VAL A 70 -2.14 -9.73 2.24
C VAL A 70 -1.15 -8.91 3.06
N LEU A 71 -1.44 -8.64 4.35
CA LEU A 71 -0.55 -7.85 5.21
C LEU A 71 0.85 -8.47 5.32
N HIS A 72 0.93 -9.79 5.50
CA HIS A 72 2.22 -10.50 5.57
C HIS A 72 2.97 -10.47 4.23
N SER A 73 2.30 -10.70 3.11
CA SER A 73 2.91 -10.65 1.77
C SER A 73 3.49 -9.25 1.48
N LEU A 74 2.71 -8.21 1.76
CA LEU A 74 3.14 -6.82 1.61
C LEU A 74 4.35 -6.50 2.48
N TYR A 75 4.32 -6.88 3.76
CA TYR A 75 5.45 -6.59 4.65
C TYR A 75 6.74 -7.29 4.21
N ASN A 76 6.64 -8.51 3.69
CA ASN A 76 7.81 -9.27 3.23
C ASN A 76 8.41 -8.70 1.94
N LYS A 77 7.57 -8.29 0.98
CA LYS A 77 8.03 -7.87 -0.36
C LYS A 77 8.31 -6.38 -0.49
N VAL A 78 7.53 -5.55 0.19
CA VAL A 78 7.59 -4.08 0.07
C VAL A 78 7.66 -3.37 1.42
N GLY A 79 7.88 -4.09 2.53
CA GLY A 79 7.95 -3.50 3.87
C GLY A 79 9.20 -2.67 4.15
N LEU A 80 9.38 -2.28 5.41
CA LEU A 80 10.42 -1.33 5.87
C LEU A 80 11.85 -1.70 5.48
N ASN A 81 12.16 -3.00 5.41
CA ASN A 81 13.51 -3.51 5.10
C ASN A 81 13.73 -3.78 3.60
N THR A 82 12.86 -3.25 2.74
CA THR A 82 12.90 -3.41 1.29
C THR A 82 13.13 -2.06 0.62
N ALA A 83 13.36 -2.06 -0.70
CA ALA A 83 13.50 -0.81 -1.44
C ALA A 83 12.20 0.04 -1.45
N GLY A 84 11.04 -0.61 -1.31
CA GLY A 84 9.74 0.06 -1.19
C GLY A 84 9.55 0.83 0.13
N GLN A 85 10.27 0.44 1.20
CA GLN A 85 10.18 1.01 2.55
C GLN A 85 8.74 1.26 3.01
N GLY A 86 7.89 0.27 2.73
CA GLY A 86 6.45 0.40 2.85
C GLY A 86 5.92 0.17 4.25
N ILE A 87 4.76 0.77 4.50
CA ILE A 87 3.93 0.50 5.68
C ILE A 87 2.56 0.07 5.17
N ALA A 88 2.02 -1.01 5.74
CA ALA A 88 0.67 -1.49 5.45
C ALA A 88 -0.19 -1.38 6.71
N ILE A 89 -1.40 -0.84 6.56
CA ILE A 89 -2.42 -0.77 7.60
C ILE A 89 -3.73 -1.31 7.05
N SER A 90 -4.60 -1.83 7.92
CA SER A 90 -5.94 -2.25 7.54
C SER A 90 -7.00 -1.45 8.29
N ILE A 91 -8.12 -1.19 7.63
CA ILE A 91 -9.34 -0.62 8.23
C ILE A 91 -10.56 -1.44 7.81
N PRO A 92 -11.55 -1.62 8.70
CA PRO A 92 -12.79 -2.31 8.36
C PRO A 92 -13.59 -1.49 7.33
N VAL A 93 -14.31 -2.18 6.46
CA VAL A 93 -15.22 -1.55 5.49
C VAL A 93 -16.64 -2.02 5.77
N ASP A 94 -17.53 -1.07 6.07
CA ASP A 94 -18.92 -1.36 6.40
C ASP A 94 -19.73 -1.77 5.17
N ASP A 95 -19.64 -1.02 4.08
CA ASP A 95 -20.38 -1.26 2.84
C ASP A 95 -19.49 -1.09 1.60
N VAL A 96 -19.73 -1.93 0.59
CA VAL A 96 -19.03 -1.90 -0.70
C VAL A 96 -20.01 -2.11 -1.84
N VAL A 97 -19.89 -1.30 -2.88
CA VAL A 97 -20.65 -1.43 -4.13
C VAL A 97 -19.71 -1.45 -5.34
N GLY A 98 -20.11 -2.12 -6.41
CA GLY A 98 -19.34 -2.14 -7.67
C GLY A 98 -18.18 -3.15 -7.73
N ILE A 99 -17.97 -3.97 -6.71
CA ILE A 99 -17.03 -5.10 -6.79
C ILE A 99 -17.70 -6.28 -7.48
N SER A 100 -17.28 -6.58 -8.71
CA SER A 100 -17.71 -7.76 -9.47
C SER A 100 -16.82 -8.95 -9.14
N GLN A 101 -17.40 -10.13 -8.92
CA GLN A 101 -16.64 -11.38 -8.76
C GLN A 101 -16.07 -11.93 -10.10
N ASN A 102 -16.40 -11.33 -11.25
CA ASN A 102 -16.11 -11.88 -12.58
C ASN A 102 -15.22 -10.98 -13.48
N ILE A 103 -14.06 -10.54 -13.01
CA ILE A 103 -13.02 -9.95 -13.87
C ILE A 103 -11.72 -10.75 -13.71
#